data_AF-A0A971CUX0-F1
#
_entry.id   AF-A0A971CUX0-F1
#
_cell.length_a   1.000
_cell.length_b   1.000
_cell.length_c   1.000
_cell.angle_alpha   90.00
_cell.angle_beta   90.00
_cell.angle_gamma   90.00
#
_symmetry.space_group_name_H-M   'P 1'
#
loop_
_entity.id
_entity.type
_entity.pdbx_description
1 polymer ?
#
loop_
_entity_poly.entity_id
_entity_poly.type
_entity_poly.pdbx_seq_one_letter_code
_entity_poly.pdbx_strand_id
1 'polypeptide(L)'
;MVTAPPESFFERIAAGRPGRRRGGPVDIAIYRDFYKKHIDVQGMPVLASAEVADEALQRTYEIVTHMLAGRPDILQAMVEQGMYLIVIGKDQVYTDMPENRNAPNPDYLNERVRGTGGYPTSFGEENLLSLPIDRYDDESIAVHEFCHTIDSTLRRIEPEWNDRRMAAYRTAVEKGLYKDTYAISNPAEYWCEIAQAYFECNRVNNWNHGPVGKREQLKIYDPEGYELVRSTFNLSPLQDWRYSWLQPLPNVIAPPARFRVDPYYTKFTWAREFTVVGRRASDEALLKANDTIRKMFAYRHDILKALMAEDLRLVVLGPGESLADLPEYSQMAEKGVDHTARYLEYTPGVNVLAVDQANVLSDLPRDPSATECQVIRVFAKALYHVTATRPVDP
;
A
#
# COMPACT_ATOMS: atom_id res chain seq x y z
N MET A 1 -5.18 19.80 -16.53
CA MET A 1 -4.49 19.06 -17.62
C MET A 1 -3.06 18.83 -17.20
N VAL A 2 -2.47 17.69 -17.57
CA VAL A 2 -1.05 17.41 -17.30
C VAL A 2 -0.19 18.14 -18.31
N THR A 3 0.86 18.81 -17.85
CA THR A 3 1.80 19.61 -18.66
C THR A 3 3.25 19.27 -18.28
N ALA A 4 4.22 19.82 -19.01
CA ALA A 4 5.59 19.88 -18.49
C ALA A 4 5.64 20.79 -17.25
N PRO A 5 6.55 20.54 -16.29
CA PRO A 5 6.76 21.43 -15.15
C PRO A 5 7.20 22.83 -15.62
N PRO A 6 6.62 23.91 -15.08
CA PRO A 6 7.01 25.26 -15.44
C PRO A 6 8.40 25.61 -14.88
N GLU A 7 9.11 26.50 -15.56
CA GLU A 7 10.43 26.99 -15.14
C GLU A 7 10.42 27.55 -13.71
N SER A 8 9.34 28.25 -13.35
CA SER A 8 9.11 28.83 -12.03
C SER A 8 9.04 27.78 -10.90
N PHE A 9 8.74 26.51 -11.18
CA PHE A 9 8.89 25.45 -10.19
C PHE A 9 10.36 25.21 -9.84
N PHE A 10 11.20 25.05 -10.86
CA PHE A 10 12.62 24.79 -10.65
C PHE A 10 13.30 25.99 -9.98
N GLU A 11 12.99 27.22 -10.40
CA GLU A 11 13.48 28.44 -9.73
C GLU A 11 13.14 28.46 -8.24
N ARG A 12 11.92 28.03 -7.85
CA ARG A 12 11.52 27.90 -6.44
C ARG A 12 12.33 26.85 -5.70
N ILE A 13 12.58 25.69 -6.30
CA ILE A 13 13.45 24.65 -5.72
C ILE A 13 14.89 25.18 -5.54
N ALA A 14 15.41 25.92 -6.51
CA ALA A 14 16.71 26.57 -6.41
C ALA A 14 16.76 27.68 -5.35
N ALA A 15 15.66 28.40 -5.10
CA ALA A 15 15.58 29.39 -4.04
C ALA A 15 15.49 28.75 -2.64
N GLY A 16 14.92 27.55 -2.56
CA GLY A 16 14.67 26.82 -1.31
C GLY A 16 13.35 27.22 -0.66
N ARG A 17 12.98 26.49 0.40
CA ARG A 17 11.67 26.66 1.05
C ARG A 17 11.56 28.04 1.74
N PRO A 18 10.47 28.80 1.50
CA PRO A 18 10.22 30.06 2.20
C PRO A 18 10.31 29.90 3.72
N GLY A 19 11.07 30.79 4.38
CA GLY A 19 11.16 30.83 5.85
C GLY A 19 11.98 29.72 6.53
N ARG A 20 12.69 28.85 5.78
CA ARG A 20 13.68 27.92 6.36
C ARG A 20 15.09 28.21 5.85
N ARG A 21 16.09 28.12 6.74
CA ARG A 21 17.50 28.11 6.32
C ARG A 21 17.77 26.88 5.46
N ARG A 22 18.40 27.10 4.31
CA ARG A 22 18.69 26.07 3.32
C ARG A 22 19.67 25.03 3.86
N GLY A 23 19.39 23.75 3.66
CA GLY A 23 20.36 22.66 3.81
C GLY A 23 21.18 22.54 2.53
N GLY A 24 22.16 23.42 2.33
CA GLY A 24 23.09 23.39 1.20
C GLY A 24 22.48 23.69 -0.19
N PRO A 25 23.30 23.85 -1.23
CA PRO A 25 22.83 24.04 -2.60
C PRO A 25 22.09 22.79 -3.10
N VAL A 26 20.96 22.99 -3.78
CA VAL A 26 20.21 21.93 -4.47
C VAL A 26 20.65 21.92 -5.92
N ASP A 27 21.03 20.75 -6.42
CA ASP A 27 21.34 20.57 -7.84
C ASP A 27 20.05 20.48 -8.66
N ILE A 28 19.64 21.63 -9.20
CA ILE A 28 18.42 21.79 -9.98
C ILE A 28 18.42 20.98 -11.29
N ALA A 29 19.59 20.62 -11.82
CA ALA A 29 19.68 19.85 -13.05
C ALA A 29 19.05 18.46 -12.86
N ILE A 30 19.30 17.82 -11.71
CA ILE A 30 18.70 16.53 -11.36
C ILE A 30 17.17 16.61 -11.35
N TYR A 31 16.60 17.68 -10.80
CA TYR A 31 15.14 17.88 -10.75
C TYR A 31 14.55 18.07 -12.15
N ARG A 32 15.20 18.87 -13.01
CA ARG A 32 14.77 19.09 -14.41
C ARG A 32 14.86 17.83 -15.24
N ASP A 33 15.91 17.04 -15.02
CA ASP A 33 16.14 15.81 -15.74
C ASP A 33 15.15 14.73 -15.31
N PHE A 34 14.74 14.72 -14.04
CA PHE A 34 13.80 13.75 -13.51
C PHE A 34 12.34 14.10 -13.78
N TYR A 35 11.87 15.30 -13.40
CA TYR A 35 10.47 15.67 -13.48
C TYR A 35 10.07 16.11 -14.89
N LYS A 36 9.14 15.37 -15.49
CA LYS A 36 8.64 15.60 -16.87
C LYS A 36 7.15 15.88 -16.94
N LYS A 37 6.40 15.58 -15.87
CA LYS A 37 4.95 15.79 -15.78
C LYS A 37 4.60 16.67 -14.59
N HIS A 38 3.57 17.48 -14.77
CA HIS A 38 3.07 18.43 -13.81
C HIS A 38 1.55 18.60 -13.93
N ILE A 39 0.86 18.71 -12.80
CA ILE A 39 -0.49 19.28 -12.73
C ILE A 39 -0.53 20.31 -11.59
N ASP A 40 -1.26 21.40 -11.81
CA ASP A 40 -1.47 22.43 -10.79
C ASP A 40 -2.76 22.16 -10.02
N VAL A 41 -2.66 22.03 -8.70
CA VAL A 41 -3.79 21.87 -7.79
C VAL A 41 -4.03 23.21 -7.10
N GLN A 42 -4.69 24.13 -7.81
CA GLN A 42 -5.05 25.47 -7.31
C GLN A 42 -3.84 26.23 -6.73
N GLY A 43 -2.71 26.21 -7.45
CA GLY A 43 -1.45 26.83 -7.05
C GLY A 43 -0.45 25.88 -6.38
N MET A 44 -0.86 24.68 -5.98
CA MET A 44 0.03 23.65 -5.42
C MET A 44 0.52 22.71 -6.54
N PRO A 45 1.83 22.68 -6.86
CA PRO A 45 2.35 21.81 -7.91
C PRO A 45 2.31 20.33 -7.50
N VAL A 46 1.99 19.46 -8.45
CA VAL A 46 2.17 18.00 -8.35
C VAL A 46 3.08 17.57 -9.48
N LEU A 47 4.17 16.86 -9.17
CA LEU A 47 5.23 16.52 -10.12
C LEU A 47 5.39 15.00 -10.25
N ALA A 48 5.78 14.54 -11.44
CA ALA A 48 6.12 13.15 -11.67
C ALA A 48 7.16 12.99 -12.80
N SER A 49 7.80 11.82 -12.84
CA SER A 49 8.66 11.44 -13.97
C SER A 49 7.83 11.16 -15.23
N ALA A 50 8.50 10.89 -16.36
CA ALA A 50 7.80 10.62 -17.62
C ALA A 50 7.02 9.31 -17.64
N GLU A 51 7.40 8.32 -16.83
CA GLU A 51 6.80 6.98 -16.86
C GLU A 51 5.49 6.88 -16.07
N VAL A 52 5.27 7.80 -15.11
CA VAL A 52 4.04 7.87 -14.32
C VAL A 52 2.86 8.22 -15.21
N ALA A 53 1.76 7.48 -15.09
CA ALA A 53 0.53 7.74 -15.83
C ALA A 53 -0.07 9.13 -15.51
N ASP A 54 -0.63 9.81 -16.52
CA ASP A 54 -1.24 11.13 -16.35
C ASP A 54 -2.43 11.06 -15.38
N GLU A 55 -3.13 9.93 -15.37
CA GLU A 55 -4.23 9.58 -14.49
C GLU A 55 -3.83 9.64 -13.01
N ALA A 56 -2.58 9.33 -12.65
CA ALA A 56 -2.13 9.42 -11.27
C ALA A 56 -2.03 10.87 -10.77
N LEU A 57 -1.60 11.78 -11.64
CA LEU A 57 -1.59 13.22 -11.34
C LEU A 57 -3.02 13.76 -11.26
N GLN A 58 -3.91 13.35 -12.16
CA GLN A 58 -5.33 13.72 -12.11
C GLN A 58 -6.00 13.19 -10.83
N ARG A 59 -5.70 11.95 -10.45
CA ARG A 59 -6.21 11.35 -9.23
C ARG A 59 -5.71 12.08 -7.98
N THR A 60 -4.46 12.52 -7.99
CA THR A 60 -3.91 13.38 -6.94
C THR A 60 -4.69 14.70 -6.84
N TYR A 61 -4.98 15.35 -7.97
CA TYR A 61 -5.81 16.56 -8.02
C TYR A 61 -7.20 16.31 -7.42
N GLU A 62 -7.85 15.20 -7.77
CA GLU A 62 -9.17 14.85 -7.24
C GLU A 62 -9.12 14.68 -5.72
N ILE A 63 -8.22 13.85 -5.19
CA ILE A 63 -8.15 13.56 -3.74
C ILE A 63 -7.91 14.86 -2.96
N VAL A 64 -6.93 15.66 -3.36
CA VAL A 64 -6.58 16.91 -2.66
C VAL A 64 -7.73 17.91 -2.67
N THR A 65 -8.34 18.15 -3.84
CA THR A 65 -9.40 19.17 -3.96
C THR A 65 -10.68 18.75 -3.23
N HIS A 66 -11.01 17.46 -3.20
CA HIS A 66 -12.16 16.98 -2.44
C HIS A 66 -11.92 16.99 -0.93
N MET A 67 -10.76 16.53 -0.47
CA MET A 67 -10.43 16.57 0.97
C MET A 67 -10.49 18.00 1.50
N LEU A 68 -9.98 18.99 0.76
CA LEU A 68 -9.92 20.39 1.20
C LEU A 68 -11.06 21.28 0.69
N ALA A 69 -12.14 20.70 0.12
CA ALA A 69 -13.23 21.49 -0.46
C ALA A 69 -13.89 22.45 0.56
N GLY A 70 -13.98 22.05 1.83
CA GLY A 70 -14.51 22.87 2.93
C GLY A 70 -13.48 23.78 3.61
N ARG A 71 -12.20 23.70 3.21
CA ARG A 71 -11.05 24.39 3.82
C ARG A 71 -10.04 24.90 2.78
N PRO A 72 -10.46 25.79 1.86
CA PRO A 72 -9.54 26.36 0.87
C PRO A 72 -8.40 27.17 1.50
N ASP A 73 -8.58 27.68 2.72
CA ASP A 73 -7.57 28.37 3.50
C ASP A 73 -6.36 27.49 3.85
N ILE A 74 -6.58 26.19 4.10
CA ILE A 74 -5.50 25.22 4.32
C ILE A 74 -4.67 25.08 3.05
N LEU A 75 -5.32 24.91 1.89
CA LEU A 75 -4.63 24.77 0.61
C LEU A 75 -3.84 26.04 0.27
N GLN A 76 -4.44 27.22 0.46
CA GLN A 76 -3.75 28.49 0.27
C GLN A 76 -2.50 28.60 1.16
N ALA A 77 -2.60 28.23 2.43
CA ALA A 77 -1.46 28.24 3.34
C ALA A 77 -0.34 27.27 2.89
N MET A 78 -0.69 26.13 2.29
CA MET A 78 0.29 25.22 1.68
C MET A 78 1.00 25.87 0.48
N VAL A 79 0.25 26.54 -0.39
CA VAL A 79 0.78 27.27 -1.56
C VAL A 79 1.74 28.39 -1.13
N GLU A 80 1.36 29.19 -0.14
CA GLU A 80 2.20 30.28 0.41
C GLU A 80 3.50 29.75 1.02
N GLN A 81 3.48 28.53 1.57
CA GLN A 81 4.65 27.85 2.10
C GLN A 81 5.52 27.17 1.03
N GLY A 82 5.12 27.27 -0.24
CA GLY A 82 5.79 26.66 -1.39
C GLY A 82 5.68 25.15 -1.43
N MET A 83 4.67 24.55 -0.77
CA MET A 83 4.41 23.11 -0.76
C MET A 83 4.22 22.58 -2.18
N TYR A 84 4.69 21.36 -2.41
CA TYR A 84 4.44 20.62 -3.64
C TYR A 84 4.32 19.13 -3.31
N LEU A 85 3.66 18.41 -4.21
CA LEU A 85 3.44 16.97 -4.12
C LEU A 85 4.23 16.27 -5.22
N ILE A 86 4.58 15.01 -5.00
CA ILE A 86 5.26 14.17 -6.00
C ILE A 86 4.57 12.80 -6.10
N VAL A 87 4.58 12.21 -7.29
CA VAL A 87 4.11 10.84 -7.51
C VAL A 87 5.31 9.93 -7.76
N ILE A 88 5.44 8.88 -6.95
CA ILE A 88 6.44 7.82 -7.12
C ILE A 88 5.84 6.80 -8.09
N GLY A 89 6.47 6.60 -9.24
CA GLY A 89 5.99 5.65 -10.25
C GLY A 89 5.98 4.21 -9.75
N LYS A 90 5.08 3.40 -10.28
CA LYS A 90 4.84 2.01 -9.85
C LYS A 90 6.06 1.08 -10.01
N ASP A 91 7.00 1.46 -10.86
CA ASP A 91 8.28 0.76 -11.11
C ASP A 91 9.50 1.57 -10.62
N GLN A 92 9.28 2.71 -9.97
CA GLN A 92 10.30 3.51 -9.28
C GLN A 92 10.37 3.14 -7.81
N VAL A 93 11.44 3.54 -7.12
CA VAL A 93 11.59 3.41 -5.66
C VAL A 93 11.74 4.77 -4.98
N TYR A 94 11.66 4.80 -3.64
CA TYR A 94 11.67 6.04 -2.87
C TYR A 94 12.90 6.91 -3.13
N THR A 95 14.09 6.32 -3.23
CA THR A 95 15.34 7.04 -3.47
C THR A 95 15.58 7.43 -4.92
N ASP A 96 14.71 7.04 -5.86
CA ASP A 96 14.76 7.59 -7.22
C ASP A 96 14.31 9.06 -7.23
N MET A 97 13.52 9.47 -6.23
CA MET A 97 13.05 10.84 -6.12
C MET A 97 14.26 11.77 -5.82
N PRO A 98 14.43 12.88 -6.56
CA PRO A 98 15.53 13.82 -6.35
C PRO A 98 15.69 14.28 -4.89
N GLU A 99 14.58 14.42 -4.16
CA GLU A 99 14.54 14.83 -2.76
C GLU A 99 15.08 13.78 -1.80
N ASN A 100 14.98 12.50 -2.16
CA ASN A 100 15.25 11.36 -1.30
C ASN A 100 16.48 10.55 -1.75
N ARG A 101 17.15 10.95 -2.82
CA ARG A 101 18.30 10.23 -3.40
C ARG A 101 19.47 9.93 -2.45
N ASN A 102 19.60 10.72 -1.39
CA ASN A 102 20.65 10.58 -0.37
C ASN A 102 20.09 10.10 0.97
N ALA A 103 18.88 9.55 0.99
CA ALA A 103 18.28 9.05 2.23
C ALA A 103 19.14 7.90 2.79
N PRO A 104 19.36 7.86 4.12
CA PRO A 104 20.10 6.78 4.74
C PRO A 104 19.32 5.48 4.63
N ASN A 105 20.02 4.34 4.58
CA ASN A 105 19.43 3.00 4.47
C ASN A 105 18.47 2.84 3.27
N PRO A 106 18.96 3.09 2.03
CA PRO A 106 18.13 3.07 0.82
C PRO A 106 17.38 1.75 0.66
N ASP A 107 18.02 0.61 0.95
CA ASP A 107 17.39 -0.71 0.81
C ASP A 107 16.13 -0.85 1.68
N TYR A 108 16.20 -0.42 2.94
CA TYR A 108 15.07 -0.45 3.87
C TYR A 108 13.93 0.49 3.43
N LEU A 109 14.28 1.68 2.94
CA LEU A 109 13.30 2.66 2.48
C LEU A 109 12.63 2.23 1.17
N ASN A 110 13.42 1.78 0.21
CA ASN A 110 12.94 1.35 -1.11
C ASN A 110 12.05 0.12 -1.04
N GLU A 111 12.22 -0.74 -0.04
CA GLU A 111 11.34 -1.90 0.19
C GLU A 111 9.96 -1.52 0.75
N ARG A 112 9.81 -0.32 1.32
CA ARG A 112 8.65 0.01 2.16
C ARG A 112 7.91 1.27 1.76
N VAL A 113 8.64 2.32 1.45
CA VAL A 113 8.08 3.66 1.38
C VAL A 113 7.47 3.88 0.00
N ARG A 114 6.13 3.97 -0.02
CA ARG A 114 5.34 4.36 -1.18
C ARG A 114 4.62 5.70 -0.98
N GLY A 115 4.92 6.40 0.11
CA GLY A 115 4.45 7.74 0.37
C GLY A 115 5.07 8.30 1.64
N THR A 116 5.12 9.62 1.73
CA THR A 116 5.59 10.35 2.92
C THR A 116 4.88 11.69 3.03
N GLY A 117 4.42 12.01 4.24
CA GLY A 117 3.95 13.32 4.62
C GLY A 117 5.09 14.33 4.74
N GLY A 118 4.79 15.61 4.49
CA GLY A 118 5.75 16.69 4.65
C GLY A 118 6.11 17.40 3.35
N TYR A 119 7.39 17.76 3.19
CA TYR A 119 7.86 18.63 2.12
C TYR A 119 8.99 17.97 1.29
N PRO A 120 8.70 17.51 0.07
CA PRO A 120 7.36 17.35 -0.51
C PRO A 120 6.55 16.25 0.17
N THR A 121 5.27 16.20 -0.11
CA THR A 121 4.46 15.00 0.17
C THR A 121 4.52 14.08 -1.04
N SER A 122 4.67 12.77 -0.82
CA SER A 122 4.78 11.79 -1.91
C SER A 122 3.69 10.73 -1.86
N PHE A 123 3.22 10.29 -3.03
CA PHE A 123 2.20 9.25 -3.20
C PHE A 123 2.64 8.20 -4.22
N GLY A 124 2.35 6.92 -3.96
CA GLY A 124 2.63 5.83 -4.88
C GLY A 124 1.59 5.76 -6.00
N GLU A 125 2.05 5.68 -7.25
CA GLU A 125 1.19 5.57 -8.43
C GLU A 125 0.25 4.36 -8.35
N GLU A 126 0.75 3.21 -7.90
CA GLU A 126 -0.04 1.99 -7.76
C GLU A 126 -1.18 2.14 -6.75
N ASN A 127 -0.98 2.90 -5.67
CA ASN A 127 -2.03 3.15 -4.68
C ASN A 127 -3.06 4.16 -5.20
N LEU A 128 -2.60 5.25 -5.83
CA LEU A 128 -3.48 6.23 -6.46
C LEU A 128 -4.41 5.58 -7.49
N LEU A 129 -3.85 4.70 -8.32
CA LEU A 129 -4.59 4.06 -9.42
C LEU A 129 -5.23 2.72 -9.06
N SER A 130 -5.18 2.32 -7.79
CA SER A 130 -5.68 1.02 -7.32
C SER A 130 -5.13 -0.13 -8.18
N LEU A 131 -3.84 -0.12 -8.51
CA LEU A 131 -3.24 -1.16 -9.35
C LEU A 131 -3.13 -2.49 -8.56
N PRO A 132 -3.24 -3.66 -9.22
CA PRO A 132 -3.16 -4.98 -8.56
C PRO A 132 -1.83 -5.32 -7.91
N ILE A 133 -0.84 -4.45 -8.10
CA ILE A 133 0.51 -4.53 -7.58
C ILE A 133 0.73 -3.54 -6.43
N ASP A 134 -0.34 -3.02 -5.84
CA ASP A 134 -0.29 -2.21 -4.64
C ASP A 134 -0.17 -3.10 -3.40
N ARG A 135 0.80 -2.80 -2.55
CA ARG A 135 0.98 -3.43 -1.24
C ARG A 135 -0.07 -2.96 -0.23
N TYR A 136 -0.54 -1.74 -0.43
CA TYR A 136 -1.49 -1.00 0.39
C TYR A 136 -2.90 -1.01 -0.20
N ASP A 137 -3.24 -2.09 -0.88
CA ASP A 137 -4.46 -2.30 -1.66
C ASP A 137 -5.79 -2.26 -0.89
N ASP A 138 -5.73 -2.05 0.42
CA ASP A 138 -6.87 -1.89 1.33
C ASP A 138 -6.85 -0.58 2.13
N GLU A 139 -6.01 0.38 1.74
CA GLU A 139 -6.04 1.77 2.25
C GLU A 139 -5.61 2.82 1.21
N SER A 140 -5.84 4.10 1.50
CA SER A 140 -5.27 5.20 0.71
C SER A 140 -4.05 5.82 1.41
N ILE A 141 -2.86 5.53 0.88
CA ILE A 141 -1.61 6.20 1.29
C ILE A 141 -1.69 7.69 0.97
N ALA A 142 -2.31 8.07 -0.15
CA ALA A 142 -2.46 9.47 -0.50
C ALA A 142 -3.26 10.26 0.55
N VAL A 143 -4.37 9.72 1.04
CA VAL A 143 -5.15 10.35 2.12
C VAL A 143 -4.36 10.41 3.42
N HIS A 144 -3.68 9.32 3.81
CA HIS A 144 -2.86 9.26 5.02
C HIS A 144 -1.75 10.31 5.03
N GLU A 145 -0.89 10.28 4.01
CA GLU A 145 0.30 11.13 3.96
C GLU A 145 -0.08 12.61 3.75
N PHE A 146 -1.16 12.88 3.02
CA PHE A 146 -1.67 14.24 2.90
C PHE A 146 -2.24 14.76 4.22
N CYS A 147 -2.83 13.90 5.06
CA CYS A 147 -3.26 14.27 6.40
C CYS A 147 -2.11 14.71 7.31
N HIS A 148 -0.92 14.11 7.20
CA HIS A 148 0.28 14.62 7.89
C HIS A 148 0.65 16.05 7.43
N THR A 149 0.51 16.33 6.13
CA THR A 149 0.78 17.65 5.56
C THR A 149 -0.27 18.68 5.97
N ILE A 150 -1.54 18.30 6.03
CA ILE A 150 -2.63 19.11 6.61
C ILE A 150 -2.35 19.40 8.08
N ASP A 151 -1.98 18.39 8.87
CA ASP A 151 -1.66 18.54 10.29
C ASP A 151 -0.47 19.50 10.52
N SER A 152 0.57 19.44 9.67
CA SER A 152 1.69 20.39 9.72
C SER A 152 1.26 21.82 9.38
N THR A 153 0.31 21.97 8.46
CA THR A 153 -0.21 23.27 8.02
C THR A 153 -1.12 23.89 9.08
N LEU A 154 -2.05 23.11 9.63
CA LEU A 154 -2.95 23.53 10.70
C LEU A 154 -2.19 23.98 11.95
N ARG A 155 -1.12 23.29 12.33
CA ARG A 155 -0.22 23.73 13.42
C ARG A 155 0.35 25.14 13.25
N ARG A 156 0.32 25.71 12.04
CA ARG A 156 0.80 27.07 11.75
C ARG A 156 -0.31 28.10 11.67
N ILE A 157 -1.45 27.74 11.08
CA ILE A 157 -2.54 28.68 10.80
C ILE A 157 -3.62 28.67 11.89
N GLU A 158 -3.66 27.63 12.73
CA GLU A 158 -4.60 27.48 13.83
C GLU A 158 -3.86 27.21 15.15
N PRO A 159 -3.73 28.20 16.05
CA PRO A 159 -3.03 28.03 17.33
C PRO A 159 -3.58 26.88 18.18
N GLU A 160 -4.90 26.69 18.17
CA GLU A 160 -5.60 25.67 18.99
C GLU A 160 -5.56 24.26 18.38
N TRP A 161 -5.08 24.09 17.14
CA TRP A 161 -5.16 22.80 16.44
C TRP A 161 -4.48 21.67 17.21
N ASN A 162 -3.26 21.92 17.70
CA ASN A 162 -2.51 20.91 18.42
C ASN A 162 -3.24 20.45 19.68
N ASP A 163 -3.88 21.38 20.39
CA ASP A 163 -4.59 21.07 21.63
C ASP A 163 -5.86 20.28 21.36
N ARG A 164 -6.63 20.63 20.31
CA ARG A 164 -7.79 19.85 19.86
C ARG A 164 -7.42 18.41 19.49
N ARG A 165 -6.36 18.24 18.68
CA ARG A 165 -5.86 16.92 18.26
C ARG A 165 -5.35 16.10 19.46
N MET A 166 -4.56 16.72 20.35
CA MET A 166 -4.03 16.06 21.53
C MET A 166 -5.13 15.64 22.51
N ALA A 167 -6.18 16.45 22.66
CA ALA A 167 -7.33 16.11 23.49
C ALA A 167 -8.04 14.86 22.97
N ALA A 168 -8.38 14.82 21.67
CA ALA A 168 -9.02 13.66 21.05
C ALA A 168 -8.14 12.39 21.17
N TYR A 169 -6.85 12.52 20.88
CA TYR A 169 -5.89 11.41 21.04
C TYR A 169 -5.84 10.87 22.47
N ARG A 170 -5.74 11.76 23.48
CA ARG A 170 -5.70 11.35 24.90
C ARG A 170 -7.00 10.66 25.30
N THR A 171 -8.15 11.16 24.87
CA THR A 171 -9.44 10.51 25.11
C THR A 171 -9.49 9.10 24.50
N ALA A 172 -8.99 8.92 23.27
CA ALA A 172 -8.90 7.62 22.65
C ALA A 172 -8.00 6.65 23.45
N VAL A 173 -6.82 7.11 23.89
CA VAL A 173 -5.90 6.34 24.76
C VAL A 173 -6.57 5.96 26.07
N GLU A 174 -7.19 6.91 26.77
CA GLU A 174 -7.84 6.71 28.07
C GLU A 174 -9.01 5.71 28.00
N LYS A 175 -9.76 5.72 26.90
CA LYS A 175 -10.84 4.75 26.62
C LYS A 175 -10.32 3.38 26.15
N GLY A 176 -9.02 3.24 25.93
CA GLY A 176 -8.41 2.02 25.39
C GLY A 176 -8.79 1.73 23.93
N LEU A 177 -9.17 2.78 23.17
CA LEU A 177 -9.45 2.66 21.75
C LEU A 177 -8.15 2.43 20.98
N TYR A 178 -8.24 1.68 19.87
CA TYR A 178 -7.11 1.41 18.97
C TYR A 178 -5.89 0.78 19.68
N LYS A 179 -6.12 0.05 20.78
CA LYS A 179 -5.06 -0.62 21.52
C LYS A 179 -4.27 -1.55 20.60
N ASP A 180 -2.94 -1.48 20.69
CA ASP A 180 -1.98 -2.27 19.91
C ASP A 180 -2.02 -2.02 18.39
N THR A 181 -2.63 -0.90 17.94
CA THR A 181 -2.65 -0.51 16.52
C THR A 181 -1.70 0.66 16.24
N TYR A 182 -1.46 0.90 14.96
CA TYR A 182 -0.63 1.99 14.43
C TYR A 182 -1.20 3.36 14.78
N ALA A 183 -2.53 3.50 14.74
CA ALA A 183 -3.23 4.74 15.07
C ALA A 183 -2.88 5.30 16.45
N ILE A 184 -2.63 4.45 17.46
CA ILE A 184 -2.32 4.93 18.81
C ILE A 184 -0.82 5.10 19.07
N SER A 185 0.03 4.90 18.06
CA SER A 185 1.48 5.02 18.21
C SER A 185 1.90 6.47 18.54
N ASN A 186 1.24 7.46 17.92
CA ASN A 186 1.40 8.86 18.25
C ASN A 186 0.19 9.70 17.76
N PRO A 187 0.04 10.96 18.22
CA PRO A 187 -1.10 11.81 17.87
C PRO A 187 -1.23 12.16 16.37
N ALA A 188 -0.14 12.10 15.60
CA ALA A 188 -0.15 12.38 14.17
C ALA A 188 -0.66 11.18 13.37
N GLU A 189 -0.26 9.93 13.71
CA GLU A 189 -0.86 8.73 13.10
C GLU A 189 -2.33 8.62 13.45
N TYR A 190 -2.68 8.90 14.71
CA TYR A 190 -4.08 8.91 15.16
C TYR A 190 -4.93 9.79 14.24
N TRP A 191 -4.48 11.02 13.97
CA TRP A 191 -5.16 11.94 13.06
C TRP A 191 -5.30 11.39 11.64
N CYS A 192 -4.24 10.79 11.08
CA CYS A 192 -4.26 10.29 9.71
C CYS A 192 -5.18 9.07 9.55
N GLU A 193 -5.13 8.13 10.51
CA GLU A 193 -5.94 6.91 10.52
C GLU A 193 -7.44 7.21 10.69
N ILE A 194 -7.81 8.09 11.63
CA ILE A 194 -9.23 8.48 11.78
C ILE A 194 -9.73 9.27 10.56
N ALA A 195 -8.87 10.03 9.88
CA ALA A 195 -9.23 10.71 8.65
C ALA A 195 -9.43 9.71 7.50
N GLN A 196 -8.56 8.71 7.35
CA GLN A 196 -8.77 7.61 6.41
C GLN A 196 -10.10 6.90 6.68
N ALA A 197 -10.44 6.64 7.94
CA ALA A 197 -11.71 5.99 8.30
C ALA A 197 -12.90 6.88 7.95
N TYR A 198 -12.80 8.19 8.17
CA TYR A 198 -13.82 9.17 7.81
C TYR A 198 -14.05 9.26 6.30
N PHE A 199 -13.00 9.12 5.49
CA PHE A 199 -13.09 9.08 4.02
C PHE A 199 -13.27 7.66 3.45
N GLU A 200 -13.45 6.65 4.30
CA GLU A 200 -13.70 5.25 3.93
C GLU A 200 -12.58 4.55 3.15
N CYS A 201 -11.34 4.86 3.51
CA CYS A 201 -10.14 4.28 2.92
C CYS A 201 -9.12 3.83 3.98
N ASN A 202 -9.59 3.48 5.18
CA ASN A 202 -8.73 2.93 6.22
C ASN A 202 -8.69 1.40 6.15
N ARG A 203 -7.49 0.86 6.35
CA ARG A 203 -7.29 -0.59 6.49
C ARG A 203 -7.87 -1.07 7.82
N VAL A 204 -8.42 -2.28 7.84
CA VAL A 204 -9.00 -2.88 9.05
C VAL A 204 -8.53 -4.30 9.34
N ASN A 205 -8.57 -4.67 10.61
CA ASN A 205 -8.43 -6.04 11.12
C ASN A 205 -7.16 -6.76 10.67
N ASN A 206 -6.01 -6.10 10.82
CA ASN A 206 -4.70 -6.73 10.63
C ASN A 206 -3.79 -6.49 11.85
N TRP A 207 -2.49 -6.77 11.72
CA TRP A 207 -1.54 -6.70 12.83
C TRP A 207 -1.33 -5.38 13.50
N ASN A 208 -1.59 -4.29 12.79
CA ASN A 208 -1.42 -2.94 13.29
C ASN A 208 -2.63 -2.05 12.96
N HIS A 209 -3.76 -2.58 12.52
CA HIS A 209 -4.97 -1.80 12.25
C HIS A 209 -6.18 -2.37 12.99
N GLY A 210 -6.97 -1.45 13.55
CA GLY A 210 -8.17 -1.77 14.31
C GLY A 210 -9.37 -2.12 13.43
N PRO A 211 -10.58 -2.17 14.00
CA PRO A 211 -11.79 -2.58 13.26
C PRO A 211 -12.49 -1.45 12.48
N VAL A 212 -11.97 -0.22 12.54
CA VAL A 212 -12.66 0.98 12.05
C VAL A 212 -12.21 1.35 10.64
N GLY A 213 -13.06 1.10 9.65
CA GLY A 213 -12.75 1.35 8.22
C GLY A 213 -13.68 2.37 7.55
N LYS A 214 -14.82 2.67 8.17
CA LYS A 214 -15.88 3.52 7.60
C LYS A 214 -16.25 4.66 8.51
N ARG A 215 -16.79 5.73 7.92
CA ARG A 215 -17.19 6.95 8.62
C ARG A 215 -18.21 6.68 9.73
N GLU A 216 -19.20 5.84 9.44
CA GLU A 216 -20.25 5.49 10.39
C GLU A 216 -19.71 4.63 11.54
N GLN A 217 -18.74 3.76 11.26
CA GLN A 217 -18.05 2.98 12.29
C GLN A 217 -17.22 3.89 13.20
N LEU A 218 -16.51 4.85 12.62
CA LEU A 218 -15.73 5.84 13.37
C LEU A 218 -16.63 6.63 14.32
N LYS A 219 -17.78 7.11 13.84
CA LYS A 219 -18.75 7.85 14.67
C LYS A 219 -19.23 7.07 15.89
N ILE A 220 -19.33 5.75 15.80
CA ILE A 220 -19.77 4.88 16.90
C ILE A 220 -18.59 4.54 17.83
N TYR A 221 -17.45 4.18 17.25
CA TYR A 221 -16.28 3.69 17.98
C TYR A 221 -15.50 4.81 18.68
N ASP A 222 -15.30 5.93 17.99
CA ASP A 222 -14.55 7.11 18.43
C ASP A 222 -15.29 8.40 18.01
N PRO A 223 -16.38 8.76 18.71
CA PRO A 223 -17.18 9.94 18.37
C PRO A 223 -16.39 11.25 18.49
N GLU A 224 -15.43 11.34 19.42
CA GLU A 224 -14.56 12.52 19.53
C GLU A 224 -13.60 12.64 18.34
N GLY A 225 -12.98 11.54 17.90
CA GLY A 225 -12.19 11.50 16.67
C GLY A 225 -13.02 11.84 15.43
N TYR A 226 -14.24 11.30 15.32
CA TYR A 226 -15.18 11.65 14.25
C TYR A 226 -15.45 13.16 14.20
N GLU A 227 -15.76 13.78 15.35
CA GLU A 227 -16.03 15.22 15.41
C GLU A 227 -14.79 16.07 15.13
N LEU A 228 -13.60 15.63 15.53
CA LEU A 228 -12.33 16.28 15.17
C LEU A 228 -12.18 16.33 13.65
N VAL A 229 -12.37 15.21 12.95
CA VAL A 229 -12.26 15.16 11.48
C VAL A 229 -13.35 15.99 10.81
N ARG A 230 -14.60 15.77 11.19
CA ARG A 230 -15.77 16.46 10.60
C ARG A 230 -15.64 17.99 10.71
N SER A 231 -15.28 18.49 11.89
CA SER A 231 -15.15 19.93 12.12
C SER A 231 -13.91 20.53 11.45
N THR A 232 -12.83 19.76 11.32
CA THR A 232 -11.58 20.24 10.70
C THR A 232 -11.72 20.39 9.20
N PHE A 233 -12.26 19.38 8.51
CA PHE A 233 -12.48 19.43 7.05
C PHE A 233 -13.70 20.26 6.64
N ASN A 234 -14.68 20.42 7.53
CA ASN A 234 -15.81 21.34 7.38
C ASN A 234 -16.53 21.24 6.02
N LEU A 235 -16.70 20.02 5.51
CA LEU A 235 -17.37 19.77 4.23
C LEU A 235 -18.87 20.05 4.36
N SER A 236 -19.42 20.82 3.43
CA SER A 236 -20.88 20.94 3.29
C SER A 236 -21.48 19.66 2.70
N PRO A 237 -22.81 19.42 2.78
CA PRO A 237 -23.44 18.25 2.16
C PRO A 237 -23.20 18.13 0.64
N LEU A 238 -23.00 19.25 -0.06
CA LEU A 238 -22.68 19.27 -1.50
C LEU A 238 -21.22 18.91 -1.80
N GLN A 239 -20.36 18.98 -0.79
CA GLN A 239 -18.93 18.68 -0.86
C GLN A 239 -18.61 17.36 -0.13
N ASP A 240 -19.62 16.63 0.35
CA ASP A 240 -19.39 15.37 1.02
C ASP A 240 -18.72 14.39 0.06
N TRP A 241 -17.58 13.87 0.48
CA TRP A 241 -16.73 13.03 -0.34
C TRP A 241 -16.33 11.78 0.42
N ARG A 242 -16.30 10.66 -0.31
CA ARG A 242 -15.83 9.36 0.14
C ARG A 242 -14.86 8.86 -0.92
N TYR A 243 -13.80 8.19 -0.46
CA TYR A 243 -12.79 7.64 -1.35
C TYR A 243 -13.42 6.61 -2.30
N SER A 244 -13.17 6.75 -3.59
CA SER A 244 -13.67 5.85 -4.62
C SER A 244 -12.56 4.97 -5.17
N TRP A 245 -12.59 3.67 -4.92
CA TRP A 245 -11.64 2.73 -5.52
C TRP A 245 -11.83 2.68 -7.04
N LEU A 246 -10.74 2.72 -7.82
CA LEU A 246 -10.82 2.66 -9.29
C LEU A 246 -11.10 1.24 -9.79
N GLN A 247 -10.75 0.24 -8.99
CA GLN A 247 -11.08 -1.16 -9.21
C GLN A 247 -11.09 -1.93 -7.87
N PRO A 248 -11.80 -3.06 -7.78
CA PRO A 248 -11.71 -3.93 -6.63
C PRO A 248 -10.30 -4.53 -6.50
N LEU A 249 -9.77 -4.56 -5.29
CA LEU A 249 -8.52 -5.22 -4.94
C LEU A 249 -8.68 -6.12 -3.69
N PRO A 250 -7.88 -7.21 -3.58
CA PRO A 250 -7.02 -7.75 -4.64
C PRO A 250 -7.84 -8.30 -5.81
N ASN A 251 -7.24 -8.40 -6.99
CA ASN A 251 -7.86 -9.02 -8.17
C ASN A 251 -6.88 -9.96 -8.90
N VAL A 252 -7.32 -10.55 -10.01
CA VAL A 252 -6.51 -11.46 -10.84
C VAL A 252 -6.23 -10.80 -12.19
N ILE A 253 -4.96 -10.75 -12.56
CA ILE A 253 -4.48 -10.19 -13.83
C ILE A 253 -3.53 -11.17 -14.53
N ALA A 254 -3.13 -10.85 -15.76
CA ALA A 254 -1.97 -11.51 -16.37
C ALA A 254 -0.69 -11.16 -15.58
N PRO A 255 0.28 -12.10 -15.44
CA PRO A 255 1.51 -11.83 -14.71
C PRO A 255 2.27 -10.62 -15.27
N PRO A 256 2.54 -9.58 -14.46
CA PRO A 256 3.31 -8.44 -14.93
C PRO A 256 4.76 -8.85 -15.23
N ALA A 257 5.33 -8.33 -16.32
CA ALA A 257 6.64 -8.73 -16.82
C ALA A 257 7.78 -8.63 -15.78
N ARG A 258 7.69 -7.65 -14.86
CA ARG A 258 8.68 -7.43 -13.80
C ARG A 258 8.86 -8.62 -12.86
N PHE A 259 7.83 -9.46 -12.70
CA PHE A 259 7.88 -10.65 -11.83
C PHE A 259 8.55 -11.86 -12.51
N ARG A 260 8.87 -11.78 -13.82
CA ARG A 260 9.55 -12.85 -14.58
C ARG A 260 8.90 -14.23 -14.39
N VAL A 261 7.57 -14.24 -14.34
CA VAL A 261 6.76 -15.46 -14.23
C VAL A 261 6.81 -16.19 -15.58
N ASP A 262 6.95 -17.51 -15.55
CA ASP A 262 6.96 -18.33 -16.77
C ASP A 262 5.66 -18.12 -17.58
N PRO A 263 5.73 -17.96 -18.92
CA PRO A 263 4.55 -17.75 -19.78
C PRO A 263 3.48 -18.85 -19.70
N TYR A 264 3.81 -20.02 -19.16
CA TYR A 264 2.84 -21.05 -18.79
C TYR A 264 1.73 -20.48 -17.89
N TYR A 265 2.10 -19.68 -16.90
CA TYR A 265 1.15 -19.06 -15.99
C TYR A 265 0.53 -17.83 -16.64
N THR A 266 -0.78 -17.83 -16.77
CA THR A 266 -1.54 -16.75 -17.43
C THR A 266 -2.33 -15.91 -16.42
N LYS A 267 -2.31 -16.29 -15.15
CA LYS A 267 -3.02 -15.62 -14.05
C LYS A 267 -2.08 -15.35 -12.89
N PHE A 268 -2.27 -14.19 -12.28
CA PHE A 268 -1.46 -13.65 -11.19
C PHE A 268 -2.35 -12.88 -10.22
N THR A 269 -2.10 -13.07 -8.93
CA THR A 269 -2.59 -12.18 -7.88
C THR A 269 -1.51 -12.02 -6.81
N TRP A 270 -1.53 -10.91 -6.09
CA TRP A 270 -0.48 -10.53 -5.15
C TRP A 270 -1.01 -10.52 -3.72
N ALA A 271 -0.54 -11.46 -2.90
CA ALA A 271 -1.02 -11.66 -1.54
C ALA A 271 -0.04 -11.04 -0.56
N ARG A 272 -0.14 -9.72 -0.30
CA ARG A 272 0.84 -8.95 0.49
C ARG A 272 2.25 -9.24 0.00
N GLU A 273 2.52 -8.91 -1.25
CA GLU A 273 3.82 -9.12 -1.90
C GLU A 273 4.17 -10.57 -2.26
N PHE A 274 3.45 -11.56 -1.74
CA PHE A 274 3.65 -12.97 -2.13
C PHE A 274 2.97 -13.28 -3.45
N THR A 275 3.71 -13.92 -4.37
CA THR A 275 3.23 -14.23 -5.73
C THR A 275 2.35 -15.48 -5.73
N VAL A 276 1.11 -15.32 -6.21
CA VAL A 276 0.19 -16.43 -6.45
C VAL A 276 -0.13 -16.48 -7.94
N VAL A 277 0.08 -17.63 -8.57
CA VAL A 277 -0.08 -17.82 -10.01
C VAL A 277 -0.95 -19.01 -10.35
N GLY A 278 -1.46 -19.02 -11.58
CA GLY A 278 -2.20 -20.16 -12.12
C GLY A 278 -2.34 -20.04 -13.64
N ARG A 279 -2.87 -21.09 -14.26
CA ARG A 279 -3.20 -21.11 -15.69
C ARG A 279 -4.67 -21.43 -15.92
N ARG A 280 -5.09 -22.66 -15.57
CA ARG A 280 -6.51 -23.08 -15.74
C ARG A 280 -7.36 -22.90 -14.49
N ALA A 281 -6.76 -22.56 -13.35
CA ALA A 281 -7.50 -22.27 -12.12
C ALA A 281 -8.45 -21.08 -12.29
N SER A 282 -9.58 -21.09 -11.58
CA SER A 282 -10.52 -19.98 -11.57
C SER A 282 -9.94 -18.76 -10.83
N ASP A 283 -10.42 -17.56 -11.15
CA ASP A 283 -9.99 -16.34 -10.45
C ASP A 283 -10.43 -16.38 -8.99
N GLU A 284 -11.60 -16.96 -8.72
CA GLU A 284 -12.10 -17.22 -7.37
C GLU A 284 -11.13 -18.07 -6.54
N ALA A 285 -10.54 -19.13 -7.13
CA ALA A 285 -9.58 -19.97 -6.44
C ALA A 285 -8.29 -19.21 -6.11
N LEU A 286 -7.78 -18.40 -7.05
CA LEU A 286 -6.61 -17.56 -6.79
C LEU A 286 -6.89 -16.54 -5.68
N LEU A 287 -8.05 -15.88 -5.71
CA LEU A 287 -8.42 -14.90 -4.68
C LEU A 287 -8.67 -15.54 -3.32
N LYS A 288 -9.25 -16.74 -3.28
CA LYS A 288 -9.43 -17.51 -2.04
C LYS A 288 -8.08 -17.94 -1.44
N ALA A 289 -7.13 -18.37 -2.29
CA ALA A 289 -5.76 -18.65 -1.85
C ALA A 289 -5.07 -17.37 -1.35
N ASN A 290 -5.20 -16.26 -2.06
CA ASN A 290 -4.68 -14.95 -1.67
C ASN A 290 -5.22 -14.53 -0.29
N ASP A 291 -6.55 -14.53 -0.10
CA ASP A 291 -7.21 -14.23 1.19
C ASP A 291 -6.69 -15.11 2.33
N THR A 292 -6.52 -16.41 2.07
CA THR A 292 -5.97 -17.35 3.06
C THR A 292 -4.54 -16.97 3.46
N ILE A 293 -3.66 -16.67 2.49
CA ILE A 293 -2.28 -16.22 2.74
C ILE A 293 -2.28 -14.91 3.55
N ARG A 294 -3.07 -13.91 3.13
CA ARG A 294 -3.16 -12.61 3.82
C ARG A 294 -3.55 -12.79 5.28
N LYS A 295 -4.48 -13.70 5.59
CA LYS A 295 -4.92 -14.01 6.95
C LYS A 295 -3.89 -14.80 7.75
N MET A 296 -3.27 -15.81 7.14
CA MET A 296 -2.22 -16.61 7.79
C MET A 296 -1.04 -15.74 8.25
N PHE A 297 -0.63 -14.78 7.43
CA PHE A 297 0.51 -13.92 7.70
C PHE A 297 0.13 -12.52 8.17
N ALA A 298 -1.15 -12.29 8.50
CA ALA A 298 -1.65 -10.98 8.90
C ALA A 298 -0.78 -10.36 10.01
N TYR A 299 -0.37 -11.16 11.01
CA TYR A 299 0.44 -10.77 12.19
C TYR A 299 1.93 -11.09 12.11
N ARG A 300 2.39 -11.72 11.02
CA ARG A 300 3.77 -12.18 10.86
C ARG A 300 4.26 -12.01 9.43
N HIS A 301 4.21 -10.77 8.94
CA HIS A 301 4.71 -10.42 7.60
C HIS A 301 6.20 -10.71 7.45
N ASP A 302 6.96 -10.69 8.54
CA ASP A 302 8.37 -11.11 8.60
C ASP A 302 8.57 -12.56 8.12
N ILE A 303 7.65 -13.48 8.47
CA ILE A 303 7.68 -14.86 7.98
C ILE A 303 7.38 -14.91 6.48
N LEU A 304 6.40 -14.14 6.02
CA LEU A 304 6.06 -14.08 4.59
C LEU A 304 7.24 -13.55 3.76
N LYS A 305 7.91 -12.49 4.25
CA LYS A 305 9.15 -11.97 3.67
C LYS A 305 10.25 -13.02 3.62
N ALA A 306 10.39 -13.85 4.65
CA ALA A 306 11.37 -14.92 4.65
C ALA A 306 11.13 -15.94 3.53
N LEU A 307 9.85 -16.26 3.24
CA LEU A 307 9.48 -17.12 2.11
C LEU A 307 9.75 -16.44 0.76
N MET A 308 9.43 -15.14 0.64
CA MET A 308 9.70 -14.34 -0.56
C MET A 308 11.20 -14.24 -0.88
N ALA A 309 12.06 -14.17 0.15
CA ALA A 309 13.50 -14.12 -0.02
C ALA A 309 14.09 -15.40 -0.65
N GLU A 310 13.38 -16.53 -0.55
CA GLU A 310 13.68 -17.79 -1.25
C GLU A 310 13.05 -17.87 -2.65
N ASP A 311 12.46 -16.77 -3.15
CA ASP A 311 11.70 -16.68 -4.41
C ASP A 311 10.52 -17.69 -4.48
N LEU A 312 9.97 -18.06 -3.32
CA LEU A 312 8.81 -18.97 -3.26
C LEU A 312 7.55 -18.33 -3.85
N ARG A 313 6.78 -19.14 -4.58
CA ARG A 313 5.49 -18.77 -5.17
C ARG A 313 4.45 -19.86 -4.89
N LEU A 314 3.18 -19.48 -4.87
CA LEU A 314 2.07 -20.44 -4.80
C LEU A 314 1.46 -20.61 -6.19
N VAL A 315 1.36 -21.85 -6.64
CA VAL A 315 0.66 -22.25 -7.86
C VAL A 315 -0.70 -22.84 -7.47
N VAL A 316 -1.77 -22.30 -8.04
CA VAL A 316 -3.11 -22.91 -7.96
C VAL A 316 -3.36 -23.72 -9.22
N LEU A 317 -3.43 -25.03 -9.08
CA LEU A 317 -3.69 -25.98 -10.17
C LEU A 317 -5.18 -25.98 -10.52
N GLY A 318 -5.49 -25.72 -11.79
CA GLY A 318 -6.83 -25.81 -12.34
C GLY A 318 -7.27 -27.24 -12.67
N PRO A 319 -8.48 -27.43 -13.23
CA PRO A 319 -8.99 -28.75 -13.54
C PRO A 319 -8.08 -29.46 -14.54
N GLY A 320 -7.70 -30.70 -14.21
CA GLY A 320 -6.87 -31.54 -15.07
C GLY A 320 -5.39 -31.15 -15.14
N GLU A 321 -4.93 -30.14 -14.38
CA GLU A 321 -3.49 -29.82 -14.26
C GLU A 321 -2.84 -30.60 -13.12
N SER A 322 -1.64 -31.13 -13.31
CA SER A 322 -0.85 -31.85 -12.32
C SER A 322 0.53 -31.20 -12.16
N LEU A 323 1.35 -31.70 -11.22
CA LEU A 323 2.73 -31.22 -11.10
C LEU A 323 3.57 -31.51 -12.34
N ALA A 324 3.23 -32.53 -13.12
CA ALA A 324 3.91 -32.84 -14.39
C ALA A 324 3.71 -31.78 -15.48
N ASP A 325 2.68 -30.95 -15.37
CA ASP A 325 2.39 -29.88 -16.35
C ASP A 325 3.17 -28.60 -16.06
N LEU A 326 3.77 -28.47 -14.87
CA LEU A 326 4.43 -27.25 -14.43
C LEU A 326 5.83 -27.08 -15.06
N PRO A 327 6.24 -25.83 -15.37
CA PRO A 327 7.61 -25.55 -15.85
C PRO A 327 8.71 -26.08 -14.93
N GLU A 328 8.46 -26.11 -13.62
CA GLU A 328 9.40 -26.57 -12.59
C GLU A 328 9.46 -28.10 -12.47
N TYR A 329 8.71 -28.88 -13.27
CA TYR A 329 8.64 -30.34 -13.20
C TYR A 329 10.02 -31.02 -13.21
N SER A 330 10.95 -30.55 -14.04
CA SER A 330 12.31 -31.11 -14.10
C SER A 330 13.01 -31.10 -12.74
N GLN A 331 12.89 -29.99 -12.00
CA GLN A 331 13.43 -29.84 -10.64
C GLN A 331 12.74 -30.77 -9.65
N MET A 332 11.42 -30.98 -9.80
CA MET A 332 10.63 -31.89 -8.96
C MET A 332 11.00 -33.36 -9.21
N ALA A 333 11.20 -33.74 -10.48
CA ALA A 333 11.55 -35.10 -10.87
C ALA A 333 12.88 -35.54 -10.28
N GLU A 334 13.89 -34.64 -10.26
CA GLU A 334 15.18 -34.89 -9.60
C GLU A 334 15.07 -35.15 -8.09
N LYS A 335 14.01 -34.62 -7.45
CA LYS A 335 13.73 -34.78 -6.02
C LYS A 335 12.83 -35.97 -5.69
N GLY A 336 12.41 -36.75 -6.70
CA GLY A 336 11.55 -37.92 -6.51
C GLY A 336 10.12 -37.57 -6.09
N VAL A 337 9.62 -36.40 -6.47
CA VAL A 337 8.25 -35.96 -6.18
C VAL A 337 7.24 -36.79 -6.98
N ASP A 338 6.13 -37.19 -6.34
CA ASP A 338 4.99 -37.77 -7.05
C ASP A 338 4.33 -36.71 -7.95
N HIS A 339 4.64 -36.77 -9.23
CA HIS A 339 4.21 -35.81 -10.24
C HIS A 339 2.72 -35.90 -10.59
N THR A 340 2.03 -36.97 -10.16
CA THR A 340 0.58 -37.14 -10.34
C THR A 340 -0.23 -36.46 -9.23
N ALA A 341 0.45 -36.06 -8.14
CA ALA A 341 -0.18 -35.31 -7.06
C ALA A 341 -0.72 -33.95 -7.57
N ARG A 342 -1.73 -33.44 -6.86
CA ARG A 342 -2.33 -32.12 -7.12
C ARG A 342 -2.01 -31.12 -6.02
N TYR A 343 -0.91 -31.34 -5.31
CA TYR A 343 -0.35 -30.40 -4.35
C TYR A 343 1.15 -30.66 -4.22
N LEU A 344 1.90 -29.63 -3.83
CA LEU A 344 3.33 -29.70 -3.57
C LEU A 344 3.65 -28.90 -2.32
N GLU A 345 4.16 -29.60 -1.31
CA GLU A 345 4.77 -29.01 -0.13
C GLU A 345 6.18 -28.47 -0.45
N TYR A 346 6.71 -27.64 0.43
CA TYR A 346 8.07 -27.10 0.28
C TYR A 346 9.10 -28.21 0.01
N THR A 347 9.77 -28.10 -1.12
CA THR A 347 10.81 -29.01 -1.57
C THR A 347 12.09 -28.21 -1.82
N PRO A 348 13.20 -28.46 -1.10
CA PRO A 348 14.42 -27.68 -1.26
C PRO A 348 14.94 -27.64 -2.70
N GLY A 349 15.13 -26.43 -3.23
CA GLY A 349 15.56 -26.19 -4.61
C GLY A 349 14.43 -26.20 -5.64
N VAL A 350 13.18 -26.33 -5.21
CA VAL A 350 11.98 -26.13 -6.03
C VAL A 350 11.23 -24.92 -5.47
N ASN A 351 11.25 -23.80 -6.19
CA ASN A 351 10.76 -22.51 -5.68
C ASN A 351 9.23 -22.34 -5.82
N VAL A 352 8.48 -23.45 -5.89
CA VAL A 352 7.02 -23.44 -6.01
C VAL A 352 6.37 -24.32 -4.96
N LEU A 353 5.30 -23.80 -4.36
CA LEU A 353 4.28 -24.55 -3.64
C LEU A 353 3.10 -24.74 -4.59
N ALA A 354 2.38 -25.86 -4.50
CA ALA A 354 1.22 -26.09 -5.36
C ALA A 354 0.02 -26.60 -4.56
N VAL A 355 -1.18 -26.17 -4.96
CA VAL A 355 -2.46 -26.59 -4.36
C VAL A 355 -3.51 -26.82 -5.44
N ASP A 356 -4.46 -27.70 -5.18
CA ASP A 356 -5.60 -27.97 -6.06
C ASP A 356 -6.70 -26.94 -5.83
N GLN A 357 -7.18 -26.28 -6.89
CA GLN A 357 -8.30 -25.34 -6.75
C GLN A 357 -9.54 -25.98 -6.11
N ALA A 358 -9.78 -27.29 -6.33
CA ALA A 358 -10.94 -27.96 -5.77
C ALA A 358 -10.88 -27.98 -4.24
N ASN A 359 -9.68 -28.14 -3.69
CA ASN A 359 -9.44 -28.02 -2.25
C ASN A 359 -9.52 -26.56 -1.78
N VAL A 360 -8.95 -25.61 -2.53
CA VAL A 360 -8.99 -24.17 -2.18
C VAL A 360 -10.43 -23.66 -2.07
N LEU A 361 -11.30 -24.08 -2.99
CA LEU A 361 -12.71 -23.69 -3.03
C LEU A 361 -13.63 -24.52 -2.15
N SER A 362 -13.15 -25.63 -1.59
CA SER A 362 -13.97 -26.52 -0.79
C SER A 362 -14.48 -25.83 0.49
N ASP A 363 -15.74 -26.09 0.83
CA ASP A 363 -16.33 -25.71 2.11
C ASP A 363 -15.91 -26.77 3.15
N LEU A 364 -14.63 -26.77 3.53
CA LEU A 364 -14.01 -27.75 4.44
C LEU A 364 -14.86 -28.04 5.71
N PRO A 365 -15.52 -27.05 6.35
CA PRO A 365 -16.41 -27.32 7.48
C PRO A 365 -17.67 -28.13 7.17
N ARG A 366 -18.11 -28.17 5.91
CA ARG A 366 -19.32 -28.88 5.45
C ARG A 366 -19.03 -30.10 4.58
N ASP A 367 -17.77 -30.31 4.19
CA ASP A 367 -17.33 -31.48 3.44
C ASP A 367 -16.68 -32.51 4.38
N PRO A 368 -17.39 -33.58 4.78
CA PRO A 368 -16.85 -34.62 5.65
C PRO A 368 -15.76 -35.48 4.99
N SER A 369 -15.52 -35.32 3.67
CA SER A 369 -14.44 -35.97 2.93
C SER A 369 -13.21 -35.09 2.72
N ALA A 370 -13.30 -33.80 3.09
CA ALA A 370 -12.20 -32.88 2.98
C ALA A 370 -11.10 -33.21 4.01
N THR A 371 -9.87 -33.37 3.52
CA THR A 371 -8.78 -33.92 4.31
C THR A 371 -7.89 -32.88 4.98
N GLU A 372 -7.84 -31.63 4.49
CA GLU A 372 -7.13 -30.48 5.09
C GLU A 372 -7.21 -29.25 4.14
N CYS A 373 -6.99 -28.03 4.65
CA CYS A 373 -6.74 -26.86 3.80
C CYS A 373 -5.31 -26.93 3.22
N GLN A 374 -5.19 -27.23 1.93
CA GLN A 374 -3.89 -27.41 1.28
C GLN A 374 -3.03 -26.14 1.32
N VAL A 375 -3.63 -24.95 1.21
CA VAL A 375 -2.89 -23.67 1.34
C VAL A 375 -2.20 -23.59 2.71
N ILE A 376 -2.95 -23.83 3.79
CA ILE A 376 -2.39 -23.81 5.15
C ILE A 376 -1.29 -24.87 5.29
N ARG A 377 -1.52 -26.08 4.77
CA ARG A 377 -0.58 -27.19 4.83
C ARG A 377 0.76 -26.88 4.16
N VAL A 378 0.74 -26.42 2.91
CA VAL A 378 1.98 -26.17 2.15
C VAL A 378 2.78 -25.03 2.78
N PHE A 379 2.11 -23.98 3.27
CA PHE A 379 2.77 -22.87 3.97
C PHE A 379 3.30 -23.28 5.36
N ALA A 380 2.60 -24.13 6.11
CA ALA A 380 3.10 -24.64 7.39
C ALA A 380 4.40 -25.43 7.21
N LYS A 381 4.48 -26.25 6.15
CA LYS A 381 5.70 -26.97 5.80
C LYS A 381 6.83 -26.03 5.35
N ALA A 382 6.52 -25.05 4.51
CA ALA A 382 7.48 -24.04 4.08
C ALA A 382 8.04 -23.23 5.26
N LEU A 383 7.19 -22.80 6.18
CA LEU A 383 7.58 -22.09 7.40
C LEU A 383 8.58 -22.89 8.22
N TYR A 384 8.31 -24.18 8.47
CA TYR A 384 9.23 -25.05 9.20
C TYR A 384 10.61 -25.11 8.55
N HIS A 385 10.68 -25.27 7.23
CA HIS A 385 11.97 -25.43 6.55
C HIS A 385 12.71 -24.11 6.32
N VAL A 386 12.01 -23.07 5.88
CA VAL A 386 12.61 -21.78 5.50
C VAL A 386 12.89 -20.90 6.70
N THR A 387 12.05 -20.93 7.74
CA THR A 387 12.19 -19.97 8.86
C THR A 387 12.75 -20.60 10.13
N ALA A 388 12.43 -21.86 10.43
CA ALA A 388 12.87 -22.47 11.70
C ALA A 388 14.37 -22.81 11.70
N THR A 389 15.02 -22.80 10.54
CA THR A 389 16.45 -23.10 10.37
C THR A 389 17.31 -21.86 10.14
N ARG A 390 16.70 -20.66 10.07
CA ARG A 390 17.43 -19.40 9.85
C ARG A 390 18.24 -19.03 11.10
N PRO A 391 19.44 -18.46 10.94
CA PRO A 391 20.12 -17.78 12.03
C PRO A 391 19.18 -16.74 12.66
N VAL A 392 19.19 -16.63 13.99
CA VAL A 392 18.51 -15.52 14.67
C VAL A 392 19.14 -14.23 14.18
N ASP A 393 18.34 -13.37 13.56
CA ASP A 393 18.73 -12.00 13.23
C ASP A 393 18.71 -11.20 14.55
N PRO A 394 19.85 -10.76 15.08
CA PRO A 394 20.00 -10.25 16.44
C PRO A 394 19.30 -8.90 16.71
#